data_AF-A0A662KA85-F1
#
_entry.id   AF-A0A662KA85-F1
#
_cell.length_a   1.000
_cell.length_b   1.000
_cell.length_c   1.000
_cell.angle_alpha   90.00
_cell.angle_beta   90.00
_cell.angle_gamma   90.00
#
_symmetry.space_group_name_H-M   'P 1'
#
loop_
_entity.id
_entity.type
_entity.pdbx_description
1 polymer ?
#
loop_
_entity_poly.entity_id
_entity_poly.type
_entity_poly.pdbx_seq_one_letter_code
_entity_poly.pdbx_strand_id
1 'polypeptide(L)'
;MPQLENKELLEQLLKSTIEVIGRRTSEAYANVTIGLAFQELTERYSFLKYVKIQGTQYEETFEIVTIQEEINNIDPLEVGKAARHFLNKLTKMMGKDAGYYFLREIKENLPSNYEKTIKEIGVDLDYLQMEFITEVKESFKFQIENSEILKYMITILFEILDRSEGRDSAYNILNELIQRLTIKHPVLKHVKINDIRAVQGVDIVTVNLDVDNVASTQVGVAIQKVIQEINNLLEEKGDHSFVEKLKENINVDYNLKLRDVGVNLDVIKVSQSLIVKHVIKALVEILSESSSKNYAVVLVNNVLRKYDKKFEFLKEIKLESTSFSQNDNGIDIPSVIDSVRASELGRSIQRIIEDISISLGEDAGRYFIDKLKKRLGKAYLLRIEELGVNLHMIELKRNLMW
;
A
#
# COMPACT_ATOMS: atom_id res chain seq x y z
N MET A 1 33.83 -1.32 -30.75
CA MET A 1 34.35 -1.41 -29.36
C MET A 1 34.89 -2.82 -29.19
N PRO A 2 36.02 -3.03 -28.50
CA PRO A 2 36.49 -4.38 -28.23
C PRO A 2 35.39 -5.14 -27.48
N GLN A 3 35.16 -6.38 -27.91
CA GLN A 3 34.21 -7.28 -27.27
C GLN A 3 34.76 -7.60 -25.87
N LEU A 4 33.99 -7.33 -24.81
CA LEU A 4 34.42 -7.65 -23.44
C LEU A 4 34.65 -9.15 -23.35
N GLU A 5 35.74 -9.55 -22.70
CA GLU A 5 36.07 -10.95 -22.52
C GLU A 5 35.19 -11.60 -21.44
N ASN A 6 35.00 -12.92 -21.50
CA ASN A 6 34.17 -13.65 -20.54
C ASN A 6 34.63 -13.43 -19.09
N LYS A 7 35.95 -13.33 -18.89
CA LYS A 7 36.57 -13.03 -17.59
C LYS A 7 36.08 -11.70 -17.05
N GLU A 8 36.21 -10.64 -17.82
CA GLU A 8 35.81 -9.27 -17.43
C GLU A 8 34.30 -9.21 -17.13
N LEU A 9 33.48 -9.85 -17.97
CA LEU A 9 32.03 -9.89 -17.80
C LEU A 9 31.63 -10.59 -16.49
N LEU A 10 32.20 -11.77 -16.24
CA LEU A 10 31.86 -12.55 -15.05
C LEU A 10 32.40 -11.90 -13.79
N GLU A 11 33.61 -11.34 -13.84
CA GLU A 11 34.22 -10.63 -12.72
C GLU A 11 33.37 -9.43 -12.30
N GLN A 12 32.95 -8.60 -13.27
CA GLN A 12 32.13 -7.43 -12.99
C GLN A 12 30.75 -7.83 -12.46
N LEU A 13 30.13 -8.87 -13.04
CA LEU A 13 28.84 -9.36 -12.56
C LEU A 13 28.92 -9.85 -11.11
N LEU A 14 29.99 -10.58 -10.75
CA LEU A 14 30.19 -11.07 -9.40
C LEU A 14 30.46 -9.93 -8.42
N LYS A 15 31.32 -8.97 -8.79
CA LYS A 15 31.60 -7.78 -7.96
C LYS A 15 30.31 -7.00 -7.68
N SER A 16 29.52 -6.69 -8.70
CA SER A 16 28.24 -6.00 -8.53
C SER A 16 27.28 -6.80 -7.64
N THR A 17 27.25 -8.13 -7.78
CA THR A 17 26.41 -9.00 -6.94
C THR A 17 26.85 -8.99 -5.47
N ILE A 18 28.16 -9.09 -5.21
CA ILE A 18 28.74 -9.03 -3.85
C ILE A 18 28.40 -7.70 -3.20
N GLU A 19 28.57 -6.59 -3.92
CA GLU A 19 28.30 -5.25 -3.41
C GLU A 19 26.81 -5.08 -3.04
N VAL A 20 25.89 -5.57 -3.88
CA VAL A 20 24.44 -5.50 -3.61
C VAL A 20 24.06 -6.31 -2.36
N ILE A 21 24.57 -7.54 -2.21
CA ILE A 21 24.28 -8.36 -1.01
C ILE A 21 24.96 -7.77 0.23
N GLY A 22 26.21 -7.33 0.09
CA GLY A 22 27.03 -6.78 1.17
C GLY A 22 26.43 -5.51 1.78
N ARG A 23 25.83 -4.63 0.96
CA ARG A 23 25.16 -3.40 1.44
C ARG A 23 24.02 -3.67 2.43
N ARG A 24 23.35 -4.82 2.31
CA ARG A 24 22.16 -5.17 3.11
C ARG A 24 22.47 -6.10 4.30
N THR A 25 23.67 -6.69 4.31
CA THR A 25 24.06 -7.71 5.28
C THR A 25 25.48 -7.46 5.79
N SER A 26 26.43 -8.29 5.39
CA SER A 26 27.86 -8.07 5.54
C SER A 26 28.56 -8.70 4.33
N GLU A 27 29.75 -8.19 3.98
CA GLU A 27 30.54 -8.76 2.89
C GLU A 27 30.88 -10.25 3.13
N ALA A 28 31.13 -10.62 4.38
CA ALA A 28 31.29 -12.02 4.80
C ALA A 28 30.06 -12.88 4.49
N TYR A 29 28.85 -12.38 4.77
CA TYR A 29 27.60 -13.07 4.47
C TYR A 29 27.34 -13.15 2.96
N ALA A 30 27.69 -12.09 2.21
CA ALA A 30 27.62 -12.07 0.75
C ALA A 30 28.51 -13.15 0.13
N ASN A 31 29.75 -13.28 0.61
CA ASN A 31 30.72 -14.26 0.13
C ASN A 31 30.26 -15.71 0.39
N VAL A 32 29.71 -15.99 1.58
CA VAL A 32 29.15 -17.31 1.88
C VAL A 32 27.96 -17.63 0.96
N THR A 33 27.04 -16.69 0.79
CA THR A 33 25.84 -16.87 -0.04
C THR A 33 26.21 -17.13 -1.49
N ILE A 34 27.15 -16.35 -2.04
CA ILE A 34 27.64 -16.49 -3.41
C ILE A 34 28.43 -17.78 -3.58
N GLY A 35 29.26 -18.15 -2.60
CA GLY A 35 29.97 -19.43 -2.58
C GLY A 35 29.01 -20.63 -2.65
N LEU A 36 27.95 -20.64 -1.84
CA LEU A 36 26.91 -21.68 -1.87
C LEU A 36 26.14 -21.70 -3.21
N ALA A 37 25.85 -20.52 -3.77
CA ALA A 37 25.22 -20.43 -5.08
C ALA A 37 26.11 -21.01 -6.19
N PHE A 38 27.41 -20.72 -6.16
CA PHE A 38 28.40 -21.23 -7.11
C PHE A 38 28.67 -22.72 -6.96
N GLN A 39 28.75 -23.23 -5.72
CA GLN A 39 29.11 -24.63 -5.47
C GLN A 39 28.11 -25.62 -6.08
N GLU A 40 26.83 -25.29 -6.13
CA GLU A 40 25.85 -26.15 -6.83
C GLU A 40 25.91 -25.99 -8.35
N LEU A 41 26.43 -24.86 -8.86
CA LEU A 41 26.56 -24.64 -10.29
C LEU A 41 27.80 -25.29 -10.88
N THR A 42 28.86 -25.50 -10.08
CA THR A 42 30.07 -26.20 -10.54
C THR A 42 29.80 -27.66 -10.90
N GLU A 43 28.74 -28.29 -10.35
CA GLU A 43 28.27 -29.62 -10.76
C GLU A 43 27.70 -29.61 -12.19
N ARG A 44 27.13 -28.48 -12.62
CA ARG A 44 26.46 -28.32 -13.92
C ARG A 44 27.37 -27.68 -14.98
N TYR A 45 28.33 -26.86 -14.57
CA TYR A 45 29.20 -26.07 -15.42
C TYR A 45 30.66 -26.29 -15.02
N SER A 46 31.33 -27.21 -15.71
CA SER A 46 32.70 -27.62 -15.38
C SER A 46 33.72 -26.49 -15.48
N PHE A 47 33.47 -25.46 -16.30
CA PHE A 47 34.33 -24.29 -16.42
C PHE A 47 34.28 -23.37 -15.20
N LEU A 48 33.27 -23.48 -14.31
CA LEU A 48 33.22 -22.69 -13.08
C LEU A 48 34.35 -23.05 -12.10
N LYS A 49 35.08 -24.15 -12.34
CA LYS A 49 36.35 -24.46 -11.64
C LYS A 49 37.42 -23.36 -11.82
N TYR A 50 37.29 -22.55 -12.87
CA TYR A 50 38.18 -21.41 -13.15
C TYR A 50 37.82 -20.16 -12.34
N VAL A 51 36.73 -20.18 -11.56
CA VAL A 51 36.29 -19.09 -10.70
C VAL A 51 36.54 -19.47 -9.24
N LYS A 52 37.29 -18.64 -8.53
CA LYS A 52 37.49 -18.77 -7.08
C LYS A 52 36.91 -17.56 -6.37
N ILE A 53 35.96 -17.82 -5.49
CA ILE A 53 35.42 -16.82 -4.55
C ILE A 53 36.20 -16.99 -3.25
N GLN A 54 36.95 -15.97 -2.85
CA GLN A 54 37.78 -16.07 -1.64
C GLN A 54 36.91 -15.90 -0.39
N GLY A 55 36.94 -16.88 0.50
CA GLY A 55 36.26 -16.84 1.79
C GLY A 55 37.05 -16.05 2.83
N THR A 56 36.33 -15.44 3.78
CA THR A 56 36.82 -14.53 4.83
C THR A 56 38.17 -14.93 5.45
N GLN A 57 39.25 -14.31 5.00
CA GLN A 57 40.39 -13.99 5.85
C GLN A 57 40.62 -12.48 5.74
N TYR A 58 40.53 -11.83 6.89
CA TYR A 58 40.69 -10.40 7.08
C TYR A 58 42.03 -9.90 6.54
N GLU A 59 42.12 -9.53 5.26
CA GLU A 59 43.19 -8.66 4.74
C GLU A 59 42.60 -7.70 3.70
N GLU A 60 42.69 -6.40 3.99
CA GLU A 60 42.00 -5.27 3.34
C GLU A 60 42.44 -4.97 1.88
N THR A 61 43.01 -5.93 1.14
CA THR A 61 43.59 -5.66 -0.19
C THR A 61 43.50 -6.78 -1.23
N PHE A 62 42.83 -7.91 -0.98
CA PHE A 62 42.74 -8.99 -1.96
C PHE A 62 41.47 -8.94 -2.83
N GLU A 63 41.63 -9.23 -4.12
CA GLU A 63 40.53 -9.38 -5.08
C GLU A 63 39.56 -10.48 -4.62
N ILE A 64 38.35 -10.07 -4.26
CA ILE A 64 37.29 -10.92 -3.68
C ILE A 64 36.91 -12.10 -4.62
N VAL A 65 37.14 -11.92 -5.91
CA VAL A 65 36.87 -12.90 -6.97
C VAL A 65 38.13 -13.02 -7.82
N THR A 66 38.65 -14.24 -7.96
CA THR A 66 39.75 -14.54 -8.87
C THR A 66 39.24 -15.44 -10.00
N ILE A 67 39.38 -15.00 -11.24
CA ILE A 67 38.96 -15.75 -12.43
C ILE A 67 40.17 -16.04 -13.31
N GLN A 68 40.38 -17.30 -13.68
CA GLN A 68 41.47 -17.71 -14.56
C GLN A 68 41.14 -17.39 -16.04
N GLU A 69 42.16 -17.06 -16.84
CA GLU A 69 42.05 -16.65 -18.25
C GLU A 69 41.39 -17.73 -19.14
N GLU A 70 41.47 -18.99 -18.73
CA GLU A 70 40.89 -20.13 -19.45
C GLU A 70 39.37 -19.97 -19.69
N ILE A 71 38.68 -19.15 -18.89
CA ILE A 71 37.27 -18.83 -19.08
C ILE A 71 36.99 -18.10 -20.40
N ASN A 72 37.98 -17.39 -20.94
CA ASN A 72 37.88 -16.66 -22.21
C ASN A 72 37.81 -17.59 -23.43
N ASN A 73 38.16 -18.87 -23.27
CA ASN A 73 38.03 -19.89 -24.31
C ASN A 73 36.66 -20.58 -24.33
N ILE A 74 35.78 -20.27 -23.37
CA ILE A 74 34.43 -20.84 -23.29
C ILE A 74 33.49 -20.06 -24.21
N ASP A 75 32.51 -20.75 -24.81
CA ASP A 75 31.46 -20.08 -25.57
C ASP A 75 30.75 -19.04 -24.69
N PRO A 76 30.72 -17.75 -25.08
CA PRO A 76 30.05 -16.69 -24.32
C PRO A 76 28.59 -17.02 -23.98
N LEU A 77 27.87 -17.74 -24.85
CA LEU A 77 26.50 -18.18 -24.58
C LEU A 77 26.41 -19.22 -23.45
N GLU A 78 27.45 -20.04 -23.27
CA GLU A 78 27.54 -20.99 -22.17
C GLU A 78 27.83 -20.28 -20.84
N VAL A 79 28.71 -19.27 -20.87
CA VAL A 79 28.97 -18.37 -19.74
C VAL A 79 27.69 -17.62 -19.34
N GLY A 80 26.96 -17.09 -20.33
CA GLY A 80 25.69 -16.41 -20.09
C GLY A 80 24.62 -17.33 -19.48
N LYS A 81 24.54 -18.61 -19.90
CA LYS A 81 23.64 -19.59 -19.27
C LYS A 81 23.99 -19.83 -17.80
N ALA A 82 25.28 -19.96 -17.47
CA ALA A 82 25.73 -20.15 -16.09
C ALA A 82 25.43 -18.91 -15.23
N ALA A 83 25.76 -17.71 -15.74
CA ALA A 83 25.46 -16.44 -15.10
C ALA A 83 23.95 -16.26 -14.84
N ARG A 84 23.10 -16.63 -15.79
CA ARG A 84 21.64 -16.61 -15.62
C ARG A 84 21.17 -17.55 -14.50
N HIS A 85 21.66 -18.79 -14.46
CA HIS A 85 21.30 -19.71 -13.39
C HIS A 85 21.80 -19.24 -12.02
N PHE A 86 23.00 -18.66 -11.97
CA PHE A 86 23.54 -18.02 -10.77
C PHE A 86 22.65 -16.90 -10.25
N LEU A 87 22.29 -15.95 -11.12
CA LEU A 87 21.43 -14.83 -10.74
C LEU A 87 20.04 -15.30 -10.32
N ASN A 88 19.42 -16.23 -11.05
CA ASN A 88 18.11 -16.77 -10.68
C ASN A 88 18.15 -17.48 -9.32
N LYS A 89 19.20 -18.25 -9.06
CA LYS A 89 19.38 -18.92 -7.77
C LYS A 89 19.55 -17.91 -6.64
N LEU A 90 20.42 -16.93 -6.79
CA LEU A 90 20.62 -15.90 -5.77
C LEU A 90 19.36 -15.09 -5.51
N THR A 91 18.66 -14.68 -6.57
CA THR A 91 17.40 -13.94 -6.45
C THR A 91 16.38 -14.73 -5.62
N LYS A 92 16.32 -16.06 -5.80
CA LYS A 92 15.49 -16.96 -4.98
C LYS A 92 15.98 -17.08 -3.54
N MET A 93 17.29 -17.19 -3.31
CA MET A 93 17.89 -17.28 -1.97
C MET A 93 17.69 -16.00 -1.14
N MET A 94 17.60 -14.83 -1.78
CA MET A 94 17.32 -13.55 -1.11
C MET A 94 15.88 -13.44 -0.58
N GLY A 95 14.97 -14.32 -1.02
CA GLY A 95 13.55 -14.25 -0.64
C GLY A 95 12.80 -13.14 -1.38
N LYS A 96 11.48 -13.06 -1.15
CA LYS A 96 10.55 -12.26 -1.95
C LYS A 96 10.86 -10.75 -1.96
N ASP A 97 10.98 -10.15 -0.78
CA ASP A 97 11.10 -8.69 -0.66
C ASP A 97 12.47 -8.19 -1.13
N ALA A 98 13.54 -8.90 -0.75
CA ALA A 98 14.89 -8.56 -1.17
C ALA A 98 15.15 -8.92 -2.63
N GLY A 99 14.65 -10.08 -3.09
CA GLY A 99 14.78 -10.58 -4.48
C GLY A 99 14.06 -9.72 -5.51
N TYR A 100 12.92 -9.09 -5.15
CA TYR A 100 12.19 -8.19 -6.03
C TYR A 100 13.05 -7.01 -6.53
N TYR A 101 13.86 -6.44 -5.64
CA TYR A 101 14.74 -5.32 -5.95
C TYR A 101 16.17 -5.74 -6.34
N PHE A 102 16.54 -7.00 -6.08
CA PHE A 102 17.91 -7.49 -6.21
C PHE A 102 18.46 -7.35 -7.63
N LEU A 103 17.74 -7.84 -8.65
CA LEU A 103 18.19 -7.78 -10.05
C LEU A 103 18.26 -6.34 -10.58
N ARG A 104 17.37 -5.47 -10.11
CA ARG A 104 17.39 -4.04 -10.44
C ARG A 104 18.63 -3.36 -9.86
N GLU A 105 18.97 -3.66 -8.61
CA GLU A 105 20.16 -3.09 -7.96
C GLU A 105 21.47 -3.60 -8.58
N ILE A 106 21.51 -4.86 -9.03
CA ILE A 106 22.64 -5.37 -9.82
C ILE A 106 22.76 -4.57 -11.12
N LYS A 107 21.65 -4.36 -11.83
CA LYS A 107 21.62 -3.57 -13.07
C LYS A 107 22.09 -2.13 -12.85
N GLU A 108 21.66 -1.48 -11.78
CA GLU A 108 22.07 -0.11 -11.42
C GLU A 108 23.56 -0.02 -11.03
N ASN A 109 24.14 -1.11 -10.52
CA ASN A 109 25.56 -1.19 -10.16
C ASN A 109 26.47 -1.63 -11.33
N LEU A 110 25.92 -2.00 -12.48
CA LEU A 110 26.71 -2.34 -13.67
C LEU A 110 27.02 -1.08 -14.49
N PRO A 111 28.24 -0.97 -15.06
CA PRO A 111 28.53 0.13 -15.98
C PRO A 111 27.66 0.05 -17.23
N SER A 112 27.24 1.20 -17.78
CA SER A 112 26.28 1.27 -18.89
C SER A 112 26.66 0.49 -20.16
N ASN A 113 27.95 0.26 -20.42
CA ASN A 113 28.45 -0.56 -21.52
C ASN A 113 28.39 -2.08 -21.25
N TYR A 114 28.28 -2.49 -19.99
CA TYR A 114 28.17 -3.90 -19.60
C TYR A 114 26.75 -4.44 -19.80
N GLU A 115 25.70 -3.65 -19.52
CA GLU A 115 24.31 -4.10 -19.64
C GLU A 115 24.00 -4.65 -21.05
N LYS A 116 24.40 -3.91 -22.09
CA LYS A 116 24.20 -4.34 -23.47
C LYS A 116 24.96 -5.65 -23.77
N THR A 117 26.19 -5.77 -23.28
CA THR A 117 27.07 -6.92 -23.55
C THR A 117 26.60 -8.18 -22.82
N ILE A 118 26.17 -8.07 -21.56
CA ILE A 118 25.62 -9.22 -20.83
C ILE A 118 24.29 -9.70 -21.44
N LYS A 119 23.50 -8.78 -22.00
CA LYS A 119 22.27 -9.11 -22.72
C LYS A 119 22.56 -9.88 -24.01
N GLU A 120 23.61 -9.51 -24.75
CA GLU A 120 24.06 -10.19 -25.96
C GLU A 120 24.51 -11.64 -25.71
N ILE A 121 25.05 -11.95 -24.52
CA ILE A 121 25.39 -13.32 -24.13
C ILE A 121 24.22 -14.08 -23.48
N GLY A 122 23.02 -13.49 -23.44
CA GLY A 122 21.79 -14.14 -22.96
C GLY A 122 21.43 -13.88 -21.49
N VAL A 123 22.05 -12.90 -20.86
CA VAL A 123 21.72 -12.44 -19.49
C VAL A 123 20.92 -11.14 -19.57
N ASP A 124 19.60 -11.28 -19.74
CA ASP A 124 18.66 -10.15 -19.72
C ASP A 124 18.09 -9.95 -18.31
N LEU A 125 18.66 -9.00 -17.55
CA LEU A 125 18.27 -8.76 -16.15
C LEU A 125 16.80 -8.33 -16.01
N ASP A 126 16.24 -7.62 -17.00
CA ASP A 126 14.83 -7.21 -16.98
C ASP A 126 13.92 -8.43 -17.16
N TYR A 127 14.30 -9.33 -18.09
CA TYR A 127 13.59 -10.59 -18.29
C TYR A 127 13.65 -11.48 -17.03
N LEU A 128 14.82 -11.61 -16.40
CA LEU A 128 14.97 -12.41 -15.18
C LEU A 128 14.14 -11.84 -14.02
N GLN A 129 14.06 -10.51 -13.91
CA GLN A 129 13.22 -9.88 -12.91
C GLN A 129 11.73 -10.18 -13.17
N MET A 130 11.29 -10.08 -14.42
CA MET A 130 9.91 -10.39 -14.80
C MET A 130 9.58 -11.88 -14.60
N GLU A 131 10.51 -12.78 -14.95
CA GLU A 131 10.41 -14.23 -14.71
C GLU A 131 10.28 -14.50 -13.20
N PHE A 132 11.15 -13.94 -12.36
CA PHE A 132 11.06 -14.08 -10.91
C PHE A 132 9.74 -13.54 -10.35
N ILE A 133 9.29 -12.35 -10.78
CA ILE A 133 8.00 -11.78 -10.36
C ILE A 133 6.84 -12.71 -10.76
N THR A 134 6.93 -13.33 -11.94
CA THR A 134 5.90 -14.24 -12.45
C THR A 134 5.93 -15.56 -11.68
N GLU A 135 7.10 -16.17 -11.48
CA GLU A 135 7.29 -17.38 -10.68
C GLU A 135 6.86 -17.18 -9.22
N VAL A 136 7.17 -16.04 -8.60
CA VAL A 136 6.66 -15.69 -7.27
C VAL A 136 5.14 -15.54 -7.31
N LYS A 137 4.57 -14.89 -8.32
CA LYS A 137 3.11 -14.81 -8.47
C LYS A 137 2.46 -16.18 -8.69
N GLU A 138 3.12 -17.10 -9.38
CA GLU A 138 2.60 -18.43 -9.71
C GLU A 138 2.80 -19.46 -8.58
N SER A 139 3.96 -19.46 -7.92
CA SER A 139 4.25 -20.33 -6.76
C SER A 139 3.35 -20.02 -5.56
N PHE A 140 2.93 -18.75 -5.38
CA PHE A 140 1.98 -18.35 -4.34
C PHE A 140 0.52 -18.42 -4.77
N LYS A 141 0.23 -18.69 -6.05
CA LYS A 141 -1.14 -18.93 -6.53
C LYS A 141 -1.76 -20.19 -5.90
N PHE A 142 -0.99 -20.97 -5.14
CA PHE A 142 -1.38 -22.31 -4.68
C PHE A 142 -1.39 -22.59 -3.17
N GLN A 143 -1.24 -21.63 -2.23
CA GLN A 143 -1.19 -22.03 -0.80
C GLN A 143 -1.94 -21.20 0.24
N ILE A 144 -2.56 -20.04 -0.07
CA ILE A 144 -3.38 -19.35 0.94
C ILE A 144 -4.85 -19.76 0.76
N GLU A 145 -5.33 -20.61 1.66
CA GLU A 145 -6.73 -21.02 1.72
C GLU A 145 -7.63 -19.93 2.30
N ASN A 146 -8.95 -20.12 2.22
CA ASN A 146 -9.91 -19.13 2.68
C ASN A 146 -9.88 -18.96 4.21
N SER A 147 -9.59 -20.05 4.94
CA SER A 147 -9.43 -20.09 6.39
C SER A 147 -8.25 -19.25 6.84
N GLU A 148 -7.14 -19.35 6.12
CA GLU A 148 -5.90 -18.62 6.41
C GLU A 148 -6.06 -17.12 6.16
N ILE A 149 -6.58 -16.71 4.99
CA ILE A 149 -6.82 -15.29 4.71
C ILE A 149 -7.83 -14.68 5.69
N LEU A 150 -8.88 -15.42 6.05
CA LEU A 150 -9.89 -14.94 6.98
C LEU A 150 -9.30 -14.81 8.39
N LYS A 151 -8.56 -15.82 8.87
CA LYS A 151 -7.87 -15.78 10.17
C LYS A 151 -6.88 -14.62 10.23
N TYR A 152 -6.04 -14.48 9.23
CA TYR A 152 -5.04 -13.42 9.14
C TYR A 152 -5.67 -12.03 9.22
N MET A 153 -6.70 -11.79 8.40
CA MET A 153 -7.35 -10.49 8.36
C MET A 153 -8.04 -10.12 9.68
N ILE A 154 -8.80 -11.03 10.26
CA ILE A 154 -9.47 -10.76 11.54
C ILE A 154 -8.44 -10.58 12.66
N THR A 155 -7.28 -11.25 12.60
CA THR A 155 -6.19 -11.07 13.57
C THR A 155 -5.58 -9.67 13.47
N ILE A 156 -5.25 -9.19 12.27
CA ILE A 156 -4.73 -7.82 12.09
C ILE A 156 -5.74 -6.78 12.58
N LEU A 157 -7.01 -6.97 12.25
CA LEU A 157 -8.07 -6.06 12.69
C LEU A 157 -8.17 -6.00 14.22
N PHE A 158 -8.03 -7.15 14.88
CA PHE A 158 -7.94 -7.21 16.34
C PHE A 158 -6.73 -6.44 16.86
N GLU A 159 -5.53 -6.65 16.30
CA GLU A 159 -4.31 -5.99 16.76
C GLU A 159 -4.36 -4.47 16.60
N ILE A 160 -4.94 -3.98 15.51
CA ILE A 160 -5.14 -2.54 15.31
C ILE A 160 -6.08 -1.98 16.36
N LEU A 161 -7.20 -2.65 16.62
CA LEU A 161 -8.17 -2.25 17.65
C LEU A 161 -7.59 -2.34 19.07
N ASP A 162 -6.76 -3.35 19.37
CA ASP A 162 -6.11 -3.53 20.66
C ASP A 162 -5.17 -2.34 20.95
N ARG A 163 -4.39 -1.93 19.94
CA ARG A 163 -3.50 -0.75 20.05
C ARG A 163 -4.27 0.56 20.24
N SER A 164 -5.49 0.69 19.73
CA SER A 164 -6.27 1.94 19.80
C SER A 164 -7.23 2.01 21.00
N GLU A 165 -7.93 0.93 21.30
CA GLU A 165 -9.04 0.90 22.27
C GLU A 165 -8.77 0.01 23.49
N GLY A 166 -7.65 -0.71 23.49
CA GLY A 166 -7.32 -1.72 24.47
C GLY A 166 -7.99 -3.08 24.21
N ARG A 167 -7.37 -4.13 24.72
CA ARG A 167 -7.67 -5.53 24.42
C ARG A 167 -9.12 -5.95 24.67
N ASP A 168 -9.68 -5.54 25.80
CA ASP A 168 -11.07 -5.86 26.17
C ASP A 168 -12.07 -5.22 25.21
N SER A 169 -11.83 -3.96 24.86
CA SER A 169 -12.65 -3.23 23.89
C SER A 169 -12.53 -3.87 22.50
N ALA A 170 -11.31 -4.20 22.07
CA ALA A 170 -11.05 -4.84 20.78
C ALA A 170 -11.78 -6.19 20.65
N TYR A 171 -11.73 -7.01 21.71
CA TYR A 171 -12.47 -8.26 21.79
C TYR A 171 -13.98 -8.04 21.65
N ASN A 172 -14.56 -7.14 22.45
CA ASN A 172 -16.00 -6.89 22.43
C ASN A 172 -16.46 -6.35 21.07
N ILE A 173 -15.76 -5.34 20.54
CA ILE A 173 -16.06 -4.72 19.23
C ILE A 173 -16.05 -5.78 18.13
N LEU A 174 -14.98 -6.56 18.05
CA LEU A 174 -14.80 -7.52 16.95
C LEU A 174 -15.77 -8.70 17.08
N ASN A 175 -15.99 -9.21 18.30
CA ASN A 175 -16.92 -10.31 18.53
C ASN A 175 -18.38 -9.91 18.22
N GLU A 176 -18.83 -8.76 18.71
CA GLU A 176 -20.17 -8.24 18.40
C GLU A 176 -20.35 -7.98 16.90
N LEU A 177 -19.32 -7.42 16.25
CA LEU A 177 -19.34 -7.15 14.82
C LEU A 177 -19.46 -8.45 13.99
N ILE A 178 -18.65 -9.47 14.31
CA ILE A 178 -18.68 -10.76 13.62
C ILE A 178 -20.03 -11.44 13.81
N GLN A 179 -20.58 -11.44 15.02
CA GLN A 179 -21.91 -12.00 15.30
C GLN A 179 -23.00 -11.27 14.51
N ARG A 180 -22.99 -9.93 14.49
CA ARG A 180 -23.93 -9.10 13.73
C ARG A 180 -23.86 -9.37 12.24
N LEU A 181 -22.65 -9.43 11.68
CA LEU A 181 -22.44 -9.63 10.25
C LEU A 181 -22.71 -11.06 9.77
N THR A 182 -22.68 -12.05 10.66
CA THR A 182 -22.96 -13.46 10.33
C THR A 182 -24.33 -13.65 9.66
N ILE A 183 -25.32 -12.83 10.00
CA ILE A 183 -26.68 -12.89 9.40
C ILE A 183 -26.63 -12.61 7.89
N LYS A 184 -25.81 -11.64 7.46
CA LYS A 184 -25.69 -11.23 6.05
C LYS A 184 -24.54 -11.94 5.33
N HIS A 185 -23.56 -12.41 6.09
CA HIS A 185 -22.34 -13.06 5.60
C HIS A 185 -22.11 -14.39 6.36
N PRO A 186 -22.79 -15.48 5.94
CA PRO A 186 -22.76 -16.75 6.66
C PRO A 186 -21.36 -17.35 6.83
N VAL A 187 -20.41 -16.99 5.98
CA VAL A 187 -18.99 -17.36 6.07
C VAL A 187 -18.38 -17.01 7.44
N LEU A 188 -18.86 -15.95 8.09
CA LEU A 188 -18.37 -15.48 9.38
C LEU A 188 -18.77 -16.40 10.55
N LYS A 189 -19.74 -17.32 10.35
CA LYS A 189 -20.08 -18.35 11.35
C LYS A 189 -18.90 -19.27 11.69
N HIS A 190 -17.93 -19.36 10.78
CA HIS A 190 -16.73 -20.16 10.94
C HIS A 190 -15.63 -19.43 11.71
N VAL A 191 -15.82 -18.15 12.04
CA VAL A 191 -14.85 -17.31 12.77
C VAL A 191 -15.22 -17.26 14.25
N LYS A 192 -14.24 -17.50 15.11
CA LYS A 192 -14.35 -17.34 16.55
C LYS A 192 -13.24 -16.42 17.05
N ILE A 193 -13.63 -15.37 17.77
CA ILE A 193 -12.70 -14.52 18.53
C ILE A 193 -12.57 -15.13 19.92
N ASN A 194 -11.35 -15.48 20.34
CA ASN A 194 -11.12 -16.15 21.62
C ASN A 194 -10.78 -15.13 22.71
N ASP A 195 -11.41 -15.28 23.88
CA ASP A 195 -11.00 -14.56 25.08
C ASP A 195 -9.77 -15.25 25.70
N ILE A 196 -8.62 -14.71 25.35
CA ILE A 196 -7.29 -15.15 25.78
C ILE A 196 -6.97 -14.89 27.26
N ARG A 197 -7.90 -14.30 28.04
CA ARG A 197 -7.78 -14.27 29.51
C ARG A 197 -7.81 -15.67 30.13
N ALA A 198 -8.34 -16.66 29.41
CA ALA A 198 -8.67 -17.97 29.97
C ALA A 198 -7.62 -19.08 29.72
N VAL A 199 -6.77 -19.00 28.69
CA VAL A 199 -5.87 -20.12 28.31
C VAL A 199 -4.61 -19.65 27.58
N GLN A 200 -3.42 -20.01 28.07
CA GLN A 200 -2.15 -19.84 27.34
C GLN A 200 -2.09 -20.79 26.13
N GLY A 201 -1.71 -20.28 24.96
CA GLY A 201 -1.52 -21.07 23.74
C GLY A 201 -2.73 -21.14 22.80
N VAL A 202 -3.77 -20.34 23.02
CA VAL A 202 -4.92 -20.22 22.10
C VAL A 202 -4.73 -18.99 21.21
N ASP A 203 -4.85 -19.19 19.90
CA ASP A 203 -4.84 -18.09 18.93
C ASP A 203 -6.01 -17.12 19.19
N ILE A 204 -5.76 -15.82 19.03
CA ILE A 204 -6.77 -14.76 19.21
C ILE A 204 -7.99 -15.01 18.31
N VAL A 205 -7.75 -15.54 17.11
CA VAL A 205 -8.78 -15.87 16.13
C VAL A 205 -8.63 -17.33 15.72
N THR A 206 -9.73 -18.08 15.80
CA THR A 206 -9.83 -19.42 15.22
C THR A 206 -10.82 -19.38 14.06
N VAL A 207 -10.45 -20.00 12.94
CA VAL A 207 -11.31 -20.16 11.78
C VAL A 207 -11.45 -21.65 11.47
N ASN A 208 -12.68 -22.12 11.30
CA ASN A 208 -12.95 -23.50 10.89
C ASN A 208 -12.63 -23.67 9.38
N LEU A 209 -11.89 -24.74 9.04
CA LEU A 209 -11.50 -25.13 7.68
C LEU A 209 -12.67 -25.40 6.73
N ASP A 210 -13.89 -25.58 7.24
CA ASP A 210 -15.09 -25.66 6.40
C ASP A 210 -15.25 -24.45 5.46
N VAL A 211 -14.66 -23.30 5.82
CA VAL A 211 -14.65 -22.09 5.01
C VAL A 211 -13.85 -22.24 3.69
N ASP A 212 -12.95 -23.22 3.62
CA ASP A 212 -12.15 -23.49 2.42
C ASP A 212 -13.00 -24.06 1.28
N ASN A 213 -14.17 -24.60 1.60
CA ASN A 213 -15.18 -25.03 0.63
C ASN A 213 -16.13 -23.90 0.19
N VAL A 214 -16.03 -22.70 0.78
CA VAL A 214 -16.86 -21.54 0.43
C VAL A 214 -16.24 -20.83 -0.79
N ALA A 215 -17.07 -20.26 -1.66
CA ALA A 215 -16.56 -19.47 -2.78
C ALA A 215 -15.72 -18.29 -2.27
N SER A 216 -14.48 -18.14 -2.76
CA SER A 216 -13.55 -17.12 -2.25
C SER A 216 -14.08 -15.69 -2.37
N THR A 217 -14.93 -15.42 -3.37
CA THR A 217 -15.61 -14.11 -3.51
C THR A 217 -16.53 -13.80 -2.32
N GLN A 218 -17.20 -14.79 -1.73
CA GLN A 218 -18.04 -14.60 -0.55
C GLN A 218 -17.19 -14.29 0.69
N VAL A 219 -16.01 -14.92 0.79
CA VAL A 219 -15.02 -14.64 1.83
C VAL A 219 -14.51 -13.21 1.70
N GLY A 220 -14.15 -12.79 0.49
CA GLY A 220 -13.71 -11.43 0.21
C GLY A 220 -14.77 -10.37 0.51
N VAL A 221 -16.03 -10.60 0.12
CA VAL A 221 -17.15 -9.70 0.47
C VAL A 221 -17.31 -9.56 1.99
N ALA A 222 -17.18 -10.64 2.74
CA ALA A 222 -17.27 -10.59 4.20
C ALA A 222 -16.08 -9.84 4.82
N ILE A 223 -14.85 -10.11 4.39
CA ILE A 223 -13.64 -9.39 4.82
C ILE A 223 -13.79 -7.89 4.54
N GLN A 224 -14.17 -7.53 3.31
CA GLN A 224 -14.39 -6.14 2.91
C GLN A 224 -15.40 -5.46 3.84
N LYS A 225 -16.49 -6.15 4.20
CA LYS A 225 -17.54 -5.58 5.04
C LYS A 225 -17.10 -5.40 6.48
N VAL A 226 -16.36 -6.35 7.05
CA VAL A 226 -15.78 -6.22 8.40
C VAL A 226 -14.83 -5.01 8.46
N ILE A 227 -13.94 -4.88 7.48
CA ILE A 227 -12.99 -3.75 7.40
C ILE A 227 -13.74 -2.41 7.34
N GLN A 228 -14.78 -2.31 6.51
CA GLN A 228 -15.59 -1.08 6.39
C GLN A 228 -16.28 -0.70 7.70
N GLU A 229 -16.85 -1.67 8.42
CA GLU A 229 -17.55 -1.38 9.68
C GLU A 229 -16.59 -0.94 10.79
N ILE A 230 -15.39 -1.53 10.85
CA ILE A 230 -14.34 -1.09 11.78
C ILE A 230 -13.84 0.31 11.42
N ASN A 231 -13.61 0.58 10.13
CA ASN A 231 -13.22 1.91 9.67
C ASN A 231 -14.24 2.96 10.10
N ASN A 232 -15.54 2.72 9.83
CA ASN A 232 -16.60 3.65 10.21
C ASN A 232 -16.64 3.89 11.74
N LEU A 233 -16.50 2.83 12.54
CA LEU A 233 -16.49 2.93 14.00
C LEU A 233 -15.31 3.77 14.53
N LEU A 234 -14.12 3.58 13.98
CA LEU A 234 -12.94 4.34 14.36
C LEU A 234 -13.00 5.78 13.86
N GLU A 235 -13.56 6.01 12.66
CA GLU A 235 -13.80 7.33 12.12
C GLU A 235 -14.81 8.13 12.96
N GLU A 236 -15.86 7.50 13.48
CA GLU A 236 -16.81 8.12 14.42
C GLU A 236 -16.13 8.59 15.72
N LYS A 237 -15.07 7.90 16.13
CA LYS A 237 -14.22 8.26 17.28
C LYS A 237 -13.09 9.23 16.94
N GLY A 238 -12.95 9.62 15.67
CA GLY A 238 -11.95 10.57 15.19
C GLY A 238 -10.60 9.96 14.77
N ASP A 239 -10.46 8.62 14.72
CA ASP A 239 -9.28 7.98 14.12
C ASP A 239 -9.51 7.74 12.62
N HIS A 240 -8.82 8.52 11.80
CA HIS A 240 -8.89 8.45 10.33
C HIS A 240 -7.70 7.70 9.70
N SER A 241 -6.81 7.14 10.51
CA SER A 241 -5.57 6.48 10.05
C SER A 241 -5.72 4.96 9.89
N PHE A 242 -6.90 4.40 10.17
CA PHE A 242 -7.15 2.97 10.19
C PHE A 242 -6.76 2.25 8.89
N VAL A 243 -7.15 2.78 7.72
CA VAL A 243 -6.84 2.14 6.43
C VAL A 243 -5.34 2.16 6.13
N GLU A 244 -4.63 3.22 6.53
CA GLU A 244 -3.18 3.32 6.38
C GLU A 244 -2.48 2.29 7.30
N LYS A 245 -2.86 2.27 8.58
CA LYS A 245 -2.39 1.25 9.55
C LYS A 245 -2.66 -0.17 9.05
N LEU A 246 -3.85 -0.42 8.48
CA LEU A 246 -4.20 -1.73 7.92
C LEU A 246 -3.28 -2.11 6.76
N LYS A 247 -3.04 -1.18 5.82
CA LYS A 247 -2.14 -1.41 4.68
C LYS A 247 -0.69 -1.67 5.11
N GLU A 248 -0.23 -1.00 6.17
CA GLU A 248 1.12 -1.18 6.71
C GLU A 248 1.33 -2.53 7.42
N ASN A 249 0.28 -3.09 8.02
CA ASN A 249 0.37 -4.37 8.75
C ASN A 249 0.05 -5.61 7.88
N ILE A 250 -0.42 -5.43 6.64
CA ILE A 250 -0.68 -6.54 5.72
C ILE A 250 0.59 -6.84 4.91
N ASN A 251 1.06 -8.08 4.98
CA ASN A 251 2.20 -8.51 4.18
C ASN A 251 1.83 -8.63 2.68
N VAL A 252 2.86 -8.70 1.83
CA VAL A 252 2.66 -8.69 0.37
C VAL A 252 1.85 -9.91 -0.13
N ASP A 253 1.98 -11.07 0.51
CA ASP A 253 1.27 -12.30 0.10
C ASP A 253 -0.23 -12.22 0.37
N TYR A 254 -0.62 -11.86 1.59
CA TYR A 254 -2.02 -11.68 1.96
C TYR A 254 -2.64 -10.50 1.21
N ASN A 255 -1.89 -9.43 0.89
CA ASN A 255 -2.40 -8.32 0.05
C ASN A 255 -2.77 -8.79 -1.36
N LEU A 256 -1.95 -9.65 -1.98
CA LEU A 256 -2.27 -10.24 -3.28
C LEU A 256 -3.51 -11.14 -3.20
N LYS A 257 -3.59 -11.99 -2.16
CA LYS A 257 -4.75 -12.85 -1.93
C LYS A 257 -6.03 -12.05 -1.70
N LEU A 258 -5.97 -10.95 -0.95
CA LEU A 258 -7.11 -10.05 -0.76
C LEU A 258 -7.67 -9.56 -2.09
N ARG A 259 -6.80 -9.11 -3.00
CA ARG A 259 -7.21 -8.65 -4.33
C ARG A 259 -7.84 -9.78 -5.15
N ASP A 260 -7.28 -10.99 -5.07
CA ASP A 260 -7.79 -12.18 -5.75
C ASP A 260 -9.20 -12.58 -5.27
N VAL A 261 -9.44 -12.51 -3.96
CA VAL A 261 -10.77 -12.78 -3.39
C VAL A 261 -11.75 -11.59 -3.53
N GLY A 262 -11.33 -10.49 -4.17
CA GLY A 262 -12.18 -9.34 -4.48
C GLY A 262 -12.25 -8.27 -3.39
N VAL A 263 -11.34 -8.28 -2.41
CA VAL A 263 -11.18 -7.20 -1.43
C VAL A 263 -10.39 -6.06 -2.07
N ASN A 264 -10.93 -4.86 -1.97
CA ASN A 264 -10.30 -3.66 -2.48
C ASN A 264 -10.10 -2.66 -1.34
N LEU A 265 -8.86 -2.61 -0.83
CA LEU A 265 -8.45 -1.70 0.25
C LEU A 265 -8.41 -0.24 -0.20
N ASP A 266 -8.35 0.03 -1.51
CA ASP A 266 -8.42 1.37 -2.08
C ASP A 266 -9.87 1.86 -2.22
N VAL A 267 -10.85 0.95 -2.09
CA VAL A 267 -12.30 1.22 -2.15
C VAL A 267 -12.98 0.96 -0.80
N ILE A 268 -12.22 0.90 0.31
CA ILE A 268 -12.78 1.06 1.65
C ILE A 268 -13.34 2.48 1.72
N LYS A 269 -14.65 2.56 1.49
CA LYS A 269 -15.38 3.75 1.12
C LYS A 269 -15.48 4.63 2.35
N VAL A 270 -14.69 5.70 2.42
CA VAL A 270 -15.02 6.87 3.26
C VAL A 270 -16.46 7.23 2.88
N SER A 271 -17.37 7.23 3.85
CA SER A 271 -18.77 7.48 3.55
C SER A 271 -18.91 8.86 2.88
N GLN A 272 -19.85 9.00 1.95
CA GLN A 272 -20.07 10.29 1.29
C GLN A 272 -20.47 11.34 2.32
N SER A 273 -21.22 10.95 3.35
CA SER A 273 -21.53 11.78 4.51
C SER A 273 -20.27 12.26 5.22
N LEU A 274 -19.25 11.41 5.39
CA LEU A 274 -17.99 11.80 6.02
C LEU A 274 -17.14 12.68 5.10
N ILE A 275 -17.09 12.42 3.80
CA ILE A 275 -16.42 13.30 2.82
C ILE A 275 -17.03 14.70 2.91
N VAL A 276 -18.36 14.81 2.92
CA VAL A 276 -19.07 16.09 3.06
C VAL A 276 -18.76 16.73 4.41
N LYS A 277 -18.80 15.97 5.51
CA LYS A 277 -18.47 16.48 6.85
C LYS A 277 -17.07 17.07 6.91
N HIS A 278 -16.09 16.38 6.34
CA HIS A 278 -14.70 16.81 6.34
C HIS A 278 -14.47 18.04 5.46
N VAL A 279 -15.12 18.11 4.30
CA VAL A 279 -15.10 19.32 3.45
C VAL A 279 -15.71 20.50 4.20
N ILE A 280 -16.89 20.34 4.79
CA ILE A 280 -17.56 21.41 5.54
C ILE A 280 -16.72 21.86 6.74
N LYS A 281 -16.12 20.92 7.47
CA LYS A 281 -15.20 21.22 8.57
C LYS A 281 -14.01 22.05 8.09
N ALA A 282 -13.34 21.63 7.01
CA ALA A 282 -12.21 22.35 6.45
C ALA A 282 -12.60 23.78 6.01
N LEU A 283 -13.79 23.95 5.41
CA LEU A 283 -14.31 25.26 5.05
C LEU A 283 -14.50 26.17 6.27
N VAL A 284 -15.15 25.66 7.33
CA VAL A 284 -15.36 26.41 8.58
C VAL A 284 -14.01 26.78 9.22
N GLU A 285 -13.06 25.85 9.28
CA GLU A 285 -11.73 26.10 9.86
C GLU A 285 -10.98 27.21 9.11
N ILE A 286 -10.94 27.16 7.77
CA ILE A 286 -10.25 28.16 6.96
C ILE A 286 -10.88 29.54 7.14
N LEU A 287 -12.21 29.62 7.13
CA LEU A 287 -12.93 30.87 7.33
C LEU A 287 -12.75 31.44 8.74
N SER A 288 -12.55 30.56 9.74
CA SER A 288 -12.28 30.94 11.12
C SER A 288 -10.86 31.46 11.34
N GLU A 289 -9.95 31.33 10.37
CA GLU A 289 -8.62 31.94 10.44
C GLU A 289 -8.68 33.47 10.30
N SER A 290 -9.67 33.98 9.56
CA SER A 290 -9.85 35.40 9.26
C SER A 290 -11.09 36.02 9.91
N SER A 291 -11.88 35.24 10.66
CA SER A 291 -13.14 35.68 11.27
C SER A 291 -13.49 34.86 12.51
N SER A 292 -14.58 35.18 13.20
CA SER A 292 -15.05 34.35 14.32
C SER A 292 -15.61 33.02 13.81
N LYS A 293 -15.45 31.94 14.59
CA LYS A 293 -16.04 30.62 14.26
C LYS A 293 -17.56 30.70 14.01
N ASN A 294 -18.28 31.52 14.78
CA ASN A 294 -19.71 31.74 14.57
C ASN A 294 -20.00 32.37 13.21
N TYR A 295 -19.19 33.34 12.79
CA TYR A 295 -19.31 33.96 11.47
C TYR A 295 -18.99 32.97 10.35
N ALA A 296 -17.94 32.16 10.50
CA ALA A 296 -17.60 31.10 9.56
C ALA A 296 -18.73 30.08 9.37
N VAL A 297 -19.34 29.62 10.48
CA VAL A 297 -20.50 28.71 10.45
C VAL A 297 -21.69 29.34 9.73
N VAL A 298 -22.00 30.61 10.02
CA VAL A 298 -23.10 31.33 9.34
C VAL A 298 -22.84 31.44 7.84
N LEU A 299 -21.61 31.75 7.43
CA LEU A 299 -21.23 31.87 6.02
C LEU A 299 -21.41 30.53 5.28
N VAL A 300 -20.90 29.44 5.85
CA VAL A 300 -21.05 28.10 5.26
C VAL A 300 -22.53 27.70 5.20
N ASN A 301 -23.31 27.94 6.25
CA ASN A 301 -24.76 27.70 6.25
C ASN A 301 -25.46 28.48 5.12
N ASN A 302 -25.15 29.76 4.94
CA ASN A 302 -25.76 30.57 3.88
C ASN A 302 -25.47 30.01 2.48
N VAL A 303 -24.24 29.54 2.24
CA VAL A 303 -23.87 28.91 0.97
C VAL A 303 -24.60 27.58 0.77
N LEU A 304 -24.72 26.74 1.80
CA LEU A 304 -25.50 25.50 1.72
C LEU A 304 -26.97 25.78 1.36
N ARG A 305 -27.60 26.76 2.03
CA ARG A 305 -29.00 27.16 1.78
C ARG A 305 -29.20 27.79 0.40
N LYS A 306 -28.18 28.43 -0.18
CA LYS A 306 -28.27 28.94 -1.57
C LYS A 306 -28.50 27.82 -2.59
N TYR A 307 -27.99 26.62 -2.31
CA TYR A 307 -27.99 25.50 -3.25
C TYR A 307 -29.01 24.40 -2.92
N ASP A 308 -29.76 24.52 -1.82
CA ASP A 308 -30.66 23.49 -1.31
C ASP A 308 -31.87 23.17 -2.21
N LYS A 309 -32.32 24.14 -3.02
CA LYS A 309 -33.36 23.94 -4.05
C LYS A 309 -32.87 23.09 -5.21
N LYS A 310 -31.57 23.12 -5.49
CA LYS A 310 -30.94 22.38 -6.61
C LYS A 310 -30.41 21.03 -6.17
N PHE A 311 -29.95 20.92 -4.92
CA PHE A 311 -29.42 19.70 -4.32
C PHE A 311 -30.16 19.48 -3.01
N GLU A 312 -31.26 18.72 -3.07
CA GLU A 312 -32.22 18.63 -1.96
C GLU A 312 -31.61 18.08 -0.67
N PHE A 313 -30.64 17.16 -0.78
CA PHE A 313 -29.94 16.60 0.38
C PHE A 313 -29.16 17.64 1.20
N LEU A 314 -28.84 18.82 0.65
CA LEU A 314 -28.20 19.89 1.41
C LEU A 314 -29.12 20.46 2.50
N LYS A 315 -30.45 20.29 2.38
CA LYS A 315 -31.41 20.73 3.41
C LYS A 315 -31.17 20.03 4.73
N GLU A 316 -30.76 18.76 4.64
CA GLU A 316 -30.59 17.83 5.75
C GLU A 316 -29.28 18.06 6.51
N ILE A 317 -28.35 18.84 5.95
CA ILE A 317 -27.11 19.24 6.63
C ILE A 317 -27.41 20.34 7.64
N LYS A 318 -26.97 20.15 8.88
CA LYS A 318 -27.11 21.15 9.95
C LYS A 318 -25.74 21.55 10.49
N LEU A 319 -25.50 22.86 10.54
CA LEU A 319 -24.38 23.42 11.30
C LEU A 319 -24.90 24.28 12.45
N GLU A 320 -24.48 23.95 13.66
CA GLU A 320 -24.82 24.67 14.89
C GLU A 320 -23.60 25.41 15.44
N SER A 321 -23.72 26.74 15.58
CA SER A 321 -22.64 27.61 16.06
C SER A 321 -22.34 27.42 17.55
N THR A 322 -23.34 27.08 18.37
CA THR A 322 -23.22 26.89 19.82
C THR A 322 -22.45 25.62 20.21
N SER A 323 -22.52 24.59 19.37
CA SER A 323 -22.04 23.23 19.64
C SER A 323 -20.59 22.99 19.17
N PHE A 324 -20.01 23.94 18.43
CA PHE A 324 -18.65 23.88 17.86
C PHE A 324 -17.51 24.20 18.85
N SER A 325 -17.83 24.50 20.11
CA SER A 325 -16.89 25.01 21.11
C SER A 325 -16.21 23.92 21.96
N GLN A 326 -16.69 22.68 21.96
CA GLN A 326 -16.19 21.64 22.89
C GLN A 326 -15.71 20.33 22.24
N ASN A 327 -16.07 20.05 21.00
CA ASN A 327 -15.57 19.00 20.08
C ASN A 327 -16.34 19.21 18.76
N ASP A 328 -15.94 18.65 17.61
CA ASP A 328 -16.55 18.86 16.28
C ASP A 328 -18.04 18.45 16.10
N ASN A 329 -18.80 18.39 17.19
CA ASN A 329 -20.23 18.08 17.32
C ASN A 329 -21.16 19.16 16.73
N GLY A 330 -20.63 20.22 16.12
CA GLY A 330 -21.44 21.26 15.49
C GLY A 330 -21.79 21.02 14.02
N ILE A 331 -21.32 19.92 13.40
CA ILE A 331 -21.70 19.51 12.04
C ILE A 331 -22.46 18.18 12.10
N ASP A 332 -23.74 18.22 11.80
CA ASP A 332 -24.58 17.03 11.62
C ASP A 332 -24.81 16.79 10.12
N ILE A 333 -24.26 15.66 9.64
CA ILE A 333 -24.39 15.19 8.26
C ILE A 333 -25.11 13.84 8.30
N PRO A 334 -26.38 13.77 7.86
CA PRO A 334 -27.15 12.53 7.94
C PRO A 334 -26.67 11.51 6.92
N SER A 335 -26.77 10.22 7.28
CA SER A 335 -26.36 9.08 6.46
C SER A 335 -27.17 8.93 5.16
N VAL A 336 -28.30 9.63 5.01
CA VAL A 336 -29.03 9.71 3.73
C VAL A 336 -28.15 10.23 2.60
N ILE A 337 -27.13 11.04 2.92
CA ILE A 337 -26.15 11.54 1.96
C ILE A 337 -25.33 10.40 1.33
N ASP A 338 -25.17 9.26 2.00
CA ASP A 338 -24.47 8.08 1.46
C ASP A 338 -25.19 7.41 0.29
N SER A 339 -26.47 7.73 0.10
CA SER A 339 -27.28 7.26 -1.02
C SER A 339 -27.31 8.22 -2.21
N VAL A 340 -26.70 9.41 -2.08
CA VAL A 340 -26.68 10.42 -3.14
C VAL A 340 -25.77 9.96 -4.28
N ARG A 341 -26.14 10.30 -5.52
CA ARG A 341 -25.31 10.00 -6.69
C ARG A 341 -23.98 10.75 -6.56
N ALA A 342 -22.86 10.03 -6.69
CA ALA A 342 -21.51 10.60 -6.56
C ALA A 342 -21.31 11.87 -7.42
N SER A 343 -21.78 11.85 -8.67
CA SER A 343 -21.71 13.00 -9.58
C SER A 343 -22.53 14.21 -9.11
N GLU A 344 -23.65 13.98 -8.42
CA GLU A 344 -24.48 15.04 -7.87
C GLU A 344 -23.84 15.65 -6.62
N LEU A 345 -23.27 14.80 -5.77
CA LEU A 345 -22.50 15.18 -4.60
C LEU A 345 -21.25 16.00 -4.97
N GLY A 346 -20.46 15.54 -5.95
CA GLY A 346 -19.30 16.27 -6.41
C GLY A 346 -19.66 17.63 -7.01
N ARG A 347 -20.77 17.70 -7.78
CA ARG A 347 -21.28 18.98 -8.30
C ARG A 347 -21.70 19.93 -7.18
N SER A 348 -22.32 19.46 -6.11
CA SER A 348 -22.72 20.32 -4.99
C SER A 348 -21.50 20.83 -4.22
N ILE A 349 -20.56 19.95 -3.88
CA ILE A 349 -19.31 20.29 -3.19
C ILE A 349 -18.53 21.33 -4.00
N GLN A 350 -18.37 21.11 -5.30
CA GLN A 350 -17.69 22.06 -6.17
C GLN A 350 -18.34 23.44 -6.13
N ARG A 351 -19.68 23.52 -6.19
CA ARG A 351 -20.41 24.80 -6.14
C ARG A 351 -20.25 25.52 -4.82
N ILE A 352 -20.26 24.79 -3.70
CA ILE A 352 -20.03 25.35 -2.36
C ILE A 352 -18.63 25.95 -2.27
N ILE A 353 -17.61 25.22 -2.73
CA ILE A 353 -16.20 25.68 -2.72
C ILE A 353 -16.02 26.90 -3.65
N GLU A 354 -16.62 26.88 -4.84
CA GLU A 354 -16.60 28.01 -5.78
C GLU A 354 -17.19 29.28 -5.13
N ASP A 355 -18.38 29.18 -4.53
CA ASP A 355 -19.08 30.31 -3.90
C ASP A 355 -18.31 30.89 -2.72
N ILE A 356 -17.77 30.03 -1.84
CA ILE A 356 -16.96 30.47 -0.69
C ILE A 356 -15.69 31.15 -1.18
N SER A 357 -15.00 30.57 -2.17
CA SER A 357 -13.80 31.14 -2.78
C SER A 357 -14.08 32.55 -3.33
N ILE A 358 -15.22 32.76 -4.01
CA ILE A 358 -15.65 34.06 -4.53
C ILE A 358 -15.96 35.03 -3.37
N SER A 359 -16.67 34.58 -2.33
CA SER A 359 -17.08 35.43 -1.21
C SER A 359 -15.93 36.01 -0.40
N LEU A 360 -14.75 35.37 -0.45
CA LEU A 360 -13.55 35.80 0.25
C LEU A 360 -12.82 37.00 -0.39
N GLY A 361 -13.22 37.43 -1.60
CA GLY A 361 -12.54 38.49 -2.33
C GLY A 361 -11.15 38.09 -2.84
N GLU A 362 -10.50 38.96 -3.61
CA GLU A 362 -9.31 38.65 -4.42
C GLU A 362 -8.12 38.09 -3.61
N ASP A 363 -7.70 38.80 -2.55
CA ASP A 363 -6.50 38.48 -1.76
C ASP A 363 -6.66 37.22 -0.91
N ALA A 364 -7.71 37.16 -0.08
CA ALA A 364 -7.89 36.06 0.87
C ALA A 364 -8.22 34.75 0.16
N GLY A 365 -8.92 34.83 -0.97
CA GLY A 365 -9.27 33.63 -1.71
C GLY A 365 -8.17 33.14 -2.67
N ARG A 366 -7.14 33.94 -3.01
CA ARG A 366 -6.02 33.49 -3.88
C ARG A 366 -5.31 32.28 -3.29
N TYR A 367 -5.22 32.23 -1.95
CA TYR A 367 -4.61 31.12 -1.21
C TYR A 367 -5.63 30.12 -0.66
N PHE A 368 -6.93 30.34 -0.88
CA PHE A 368 -7.98 29.52 -0.29
C PHE A 368 -7.95 28.07 -0.79
N ILE A 369 -7.74 27.86 -2.09
CA ILE A 369 -7.69 26.50 -2.65
C ILE A 369 -6.47 25.73 -2.14
N ASP A 370 -5.31 26.38 -2.00
CA ASP A 370 -4.12 25.75 -1.42
C ASP A 370 -4.31 25.40 0.07
N LYS A 371 -4.91 26.33 0.84
CA LYS A 371 -5.29 26.06 2.23
C LYS A 371 -6.29 24.90 2.33
N LEU A 372 -7.28 24.83 1.44
CA LEU A 372 -8.25 23.76 1.39
C LEU A 372 -7.61 22.42 1.08
N LYS A 373 -6.74 22.35 0.07
CA LYS A 373 -5.95 21.14 -0.24
C LYS A 373 -5.14 20.65 0.96
N LYS A 374 -4.47 21.58 1.66
CA LYS A 374 -3.69 21.28 2.88
C LYS A 374 -4.57 20.77 4.03
N ARG A 375 -5.71 21.41 4.28
CA ARG A 375 -6.64 21.05 5.38
C ARG A 375 -7.33 19.71 5.16
N LEU A 376 -7.69 19.39 3.91
CA LEU A 376 -8.29 18.10 3.57
C LEU A 376 -7.30 16.93 3.67
N GLY A 377 -6.02 17.19 3.40
CA GLY A 377 -5.01 16.14 3.31
C GLY A 377 -5.18 15.26 2.06
N LYS A 378 -4.15 14.44 1.77
CA LYS A 378 -4.07 13.66 0.52
C LYS A 378 -5.25 12.70 0.33
N ALA A 379 -5.71 12.06 1.42
CA ALA A 379 -6.78 11.07 1.37
C ALA A 379 -8.12 11.69 0.95
N TYR A 380 -8.61 12.74 1.62
CA TYR A 380 -9.88 13.37 1.27
C TYR A 380 -9.80 14.15 -0.03
N LEU A 381 -8.64 14.71 -0.38
CA LEU A 381 -8.42 15.37 -1.67
C LEU A 381 -8.68 14.42 -2.84
N LEU A 382 -8.09 13.23 -2.81
CA LEU A 382 -8.31 12.19 -3.82
C LEU A 382 -9.81 11.83 -3.91
N ARG A 383 -10.48 11.69 -2.76
CA ARG A 383 -11.90 11.32 -2.72
C ARG A 383 -12.82 12.38 -3.32
N ILE A 384 -12.59 13.66 -3.06
CA ILE A 384 -13.42 14.71 -3.67
C ILE A 384 -13.17 14.82 -5.19
N GLU A 385 -11.94 14.55 -5.64
CA GLU A 385 -11.60 14.50 -7.07
C GLU A 385 -12.29 13.30 -7.76
N GLU A 386 -12.36 12.13 -7.11
CA GLU A 386 -13.13 10.97 -7.58
C GLU A 386 -14.64 11.26 -7.69
N LEU A 387 -15.19 12.15 -6.84
CA LEU A 387 -16.57 12.62 -6.95
C LEU A 387 -16.78 13.61 -8.12
N GLY A 388 -15.71 14.05 -8.77
CA GLY A 388 -15.73 14.99 -9.89
C GLY A 388 -15.51 16.45 -9.50
N VAL A 389 -15.03 16.73 -8.28
CA VAL A 389 -14.65 18.09 -7.86
C VAL A 389 -13.29 18.44 -8.46
N ASN A 390 -13.24 19.46 -9.32
CA ASN A 390 -11.98 19.89 -9.94
C ASN A 390 -11.47 21.18 -9.29
N LEU A 391 -10.67 21.07 -8.22
CA LEU A 391 -10.11 22.22 -7.51
C LEU A 391 -9.18 23.07 -8.38
N HIS A 392 -8.46 22.44 -9.31
CA HIS A 392 -7.58 23.16 -10.24
C HIS A 392 -8.38 24.07 -11.19
N MET A 393 -9.53 23.60 -11.68
CA MET A 393 -10.43 24.40 -12.50
C MET A 393 -11.02 25.59 -11.71
N ILE A 394 -11.32 25.41 -10.43
CA ILE A 394 -11.80 26.51 -9.55
C ILE A 394 -10.71 27.58 -9.42
N GLU A 395 -9.46 27.14 -9.20
CA GLU A 395 -8.28 28.00 -9.11
C GLU A 395 -8.01 28.76 -10.42
N LEU A 396 -8.11 28.09 -11.57
CA LEU A 396 -7.96 28.69 -12.89
C LEU A 396 -9.04 29.73 -13.20
N LYS A 397 -10.33 29.39 -13.00
CA LYS A 397 -11.45 30.32 -13.23
C LYS A 397 -11.31 31.59 -12.39
N ARG A 398 -10.77 31.45 -11.18
CA ARG A 398 -10.52 32.57 -10.30
C ARG A 398 -9.43 33.49 -10.86
N ASN A 399 -8.31 32.93 -11.32
CA ASN A 399 -7.24 33.70 -11.96
C ASN A 399 -7.65 34.38 -13.29
N LEU A 400 -8.84 34.05 -13.83
CA LEU A 400 -9.40 34.64 -15.03
C LEU A 400 -10.52 35.67 -14.76
N MET A 401 -11.07 35.70 -13.53
CA MET A 401 -12.13 36.65 -13.14
C MET A 401 -11.58 37.96 -12.58
N TRP A 402 -10.27 38.00 -12.30
CA TRP A 402 -9.47 39.13 -11.83
C TRP A 402 -8.24 39.21 -12.72
#